data_AF-A0A132NGB5-F1
#
_entry.id   AF-A0A132NGB5-F1
#
_cell.length_a   1.000
_cell.length_b   1.000
_cell.length_c   1.000
_cell.angle_alpha   90.00
_cell.angle_beta   90.00
_cell.angle_gamma   90.00
#
_symmetry.space_group_name_H-M   'P 1'
#
loop_
_entity.id
_entity.type
_entity.pdbx_description
1 polymer ?
#
loop_
_entity_poly.entity_id
_entity_poly.type
_entity_poly.pdbx_seq_one_letter_code
_entity_poly.pdbx_strand_id
1 'polypeptide(L)'
;MWHALEDAGLQKLAVSFDRFHDRIVSGASMEVLLATGAGTSIEMQVQYCGDRTDEAYRIAEKVAARYGATLTTAEVLPFGRGRQIATRRSVDVGTVPDDPCGVVVRPVLTPEGELFTCCGPARGAAQNSPLRLSIDATDEVGAALSAGATNPILNLIYSKGPRALFDRLSPPVRERVSKRLLDGSICSLCRAITDDGEAVAELDEVLERDRLRLVALSAVMRAAQDDLATRSA
;
A
#
# COMPACT_ATOMS: atom_id res chain seq x y z
N MET A 1 -0.06 -25.54 18.31
CA MET A 1 0.17 -24.16 17.85
C MET A 1 -0.83 -23.80 16.76
N TRP A 2 -0.83 -24.51 15.63
CA TRP A 2 -1.78 -24.25 14.54
C TRP A 2 -3.26 -24.33 14.95
N HIS A 3 -3.67 -25.38 15.65
CA HIS A 3 -5.05 -25.46 16.17
C HIS A 3 -5.42 -24.31 17.09
N ALA A 4 -4.49 -23.83 17.93
CA ALA A 4 -4.76 -22.67 18.77
C ALA A 4 -4.95 -21.37 17.95
N LEU A 5 -4.30 -21.26 16.78
CA LEU A 5 -4.50 -20.14 15.85
C LEU A 5 -5.82 -20.27 15.08
N GLU A 6 -6.19 -21.48 14.67
CA GLU A 6 -7.49 -21.78 14.05
C GLU A 6 -8.64 -21.52 15.03
N ASP A 7 -8.52 -22.00 16.27
CA ASP A 7 -9.49 -21.79 17.35
C ASP A 7 -9.63 -20.30 17.69
N ALA A 8 -8.55 -19.53 17.52
CA ALA A 8 -8.56 -18.07 17.65
C ALA A 8 -9.15 -17.34 16.42
N GLY A 9 -9.55 -18.08 15.37
CA GLY A 9 -10.19 -17.54 14.17
C GLY A 9 -9.21 -17.03 13.10
N LEU A 10 -7.92 -17.42 13.14
CA LEU A 10 -6.99 -17.07 12.08
C LEU A 10 -7.37 -17.82 10.79
N GLN A 11 -7.68 -17.09 9.73
CA GLN A 11 -8.09 -17.66 8.44
C GLN A 11 -7.01 -17.61 7.36
N LYS A 12 -6.04 -16.70 7.51
CA LYS A 12 -4.99 -16.47 6.52
C LYS A 12 -3.68 -16.10 7.18
N LEU A 13 -2.57 -16.64 6.70
CA LEU A 13 -1.22 -16.29 7.11
C LEU A 13 -0.38 -15.93 5.89
N ALA A 14 0.08 -14.68 5.86
CA ALA A 14 1.04 -14.21 4.88
C ALA A 14 2.47 -14.25 5.45
N VAL A 15 3.39 -14.85 4.71
CA VAL A 15 4.79 -15.05 5.08
C VAL A 15 5.67 -14.29 4.11
N SER A 16 6.38 -13.28 4.62
CA SER A 16 7.33 -12.53 3.80
C SER A 16 8.63 -13.31 3.64
N PHE A 17 9.05 -13.54 2.39
CA PHE A 17 10.33 -14.16 2.09
C PHE A 17 10.92 -13.59 0.79
N ASP A 18 12.13 -13.05 0.90
CA ASP A 18 12.92 -12.49 -0.20
C ASP A 18 14.41 -12.46 0.22
N ARG A 19 15.28 -11.96 -0.67
CA ARG A 19 16.73 -11.87 -0.41
C ARG A 19 17.12 -11.01 0.82
N PHE A 20 16.25 -10.12 1.27
CA PHE A 20 16.49 -9.28 2.44
C PHE A 20 16.12 -10.03 3.72
N HIS A 21 15.07 -10.84 3.67
CA HIS A 21 14.62 -11.68 4.77
C HIS A 21 15.48 -12.94 4.96
N ASP A 22 16.02 -13.53 3.89
CA ASP A 22 16.81 -14.78 3.94
C ASP A 22 18.04 -14.67 4.87
N ARG A 23 18.51 -13.45 5.14
CA ARG A 23 19.58 -13.16 6.11
C ARG A 23 19.18 -13.36 7.57
N ILE A 24 17.89 -13.40 7.85
CA ILE A 24 17.28 -13.45 9.19
C ILE A 24 16.44 -14.72 9.33
N VAL A 25 15.60 -15.01 8.33
CA VAL A 25 14.70 -16.16 8.26
C VAL A 25 15.01 -16.92 6.96
N SER A 26 15.67 -18.06 7.10
CA SER A 26 16.08 -18.86 5.95
C SER A 26 14.89 -19.43 5.16
N GLY A 27 15.11 -19.74 3.89
CA GLY A 27 14.14 -20.48 3.09
C GLY A 27 13.69 -21.82 3.71
N ALA A 28 14.56 -22.48 4.46
CA ALA A 28 14.22 -23.70 5.21
C ALA A 28 13.20 -23.43 6.33
N SER A 29 13.31 -22.30 7.02
CA SER A 29 12.35 -21.89 8.05
C SER A 29 10.97 -21.60 7.46
N MET A 30 10.92 -20.93 6.31
CA MET A 30 9.67 -20.74 5.56
C MET A 30 9.07 -22.09 5.12
N GLU A 31 9.89 -23.01 4.61
CA GLU A 31 9.44 -24.35 4.22
C GLU A 31 8.85 -25.13 5.40
N VAL A 32 9.49 -25.11 6.58
CA VAL A 32 8.95 -25.76 7.78
C VAL A 32 7.61 -25.14 8.19
N LEU A 33 7.48 -23.81 8.12
CA LEU A 33 6.24 -23.11 8.44
C LEU A 33 5.10 -23.56 7.51
N LEU A 34 5.35 -23.56 6.20
CA LEU A 34 4.37 -24.00 5.21
C LEU A 34 4.04 -25.49 5.33
N ALA A 35 5.05 -26.35 5.52
CA ALA A 35 4.86 -27.78 5.68
C ALA A 35 3.99 -28.12 6.89
N THR A 36 4.23 -27.46 8.03
CA THR A 36 3.46 -27.73 9.25
C THR A 36 2.06 -27.13 9.23
N GLY A 37 1.83 -26.09 8.43
CA GLY A 37 0.51 -25.48 8.26
C GLY A 37 -0.32 -26.02 7.09
N ALA A 38 0.26 -26.81 6.18
CA ALA A 38 -0.44 -27.35 5.01
C ALA A 38 -1.65 -28.26 5.34
N GLY A 39 -1.72 -28.78 6.57
CA GLY A 39 -2.86 -29.58 7.05
C GLY A 39 -3.94 -28.79 7.77
N THR A 40 -3.85 -27.46 7.78
CA THR A 40 -4.78 -26.56 8.47
C THR A 40 -5.79 -25.96 7.49
N SER A 41 -6.84 -25.35 8.03
CA SER A 41 -7.80 -24.54 7.28
C SER A 41 -7.29 -23.12 6.94
N ILE A 42 -6.09 -22.76 7.41
CA ILE A 42 -5.52 -21.43 7.23
C ILE A 42 -4.99 -21.28 5.80
N GLU A 43 -5.45 -20.26 5.07
CA GLU A 43 -4.92 -19.91 3.76
C GLU A 43 -3.47 -19.42 3.89
N MET A 44 -2.53 -20.15 3.28
CA MET A 44 -1.12 -19.78 3.29
C MET A 44 -0.77 -18.93 2.06
N GLN A 45 -0.08 -17.82 2.30
CA GLN A 45 0.45 -16.94 1.25
C GLN A 45 1.92 -16.66 1.49
N VAL A 46 2.73 -16.76 0.44
CA VAL A 46 4.11 -16.25 0.43
C VAL A 46 4.12 -14.88 -0.25
N GLN A 47 4.77 -13.91 0.37
CA GLN A 47 4.96 -12.56 -0.17
C GLN A 47 6.44 -12.34 -0.48
N TYR A 48 6.76 -12.14 -1.75
CA TYR A 48 8.11 -11.85 -2.21
C TYR A 48 8.25 -10.40 -2.67
N CYS A 49 9.32 -9.73 -2.26
CA CYS A 49 9.63 -8.35 -2.68
C CYS A 49 10.99 -8.29 -3.38
N GLY A 50 11.00 -8.00 -4.69
CA GLY A 50 12.23 -8.00 -5.50
C GLY A 50 11.98 -8.04 -7.01
N ASP A 51 13.06 -8.23 -7.76
CA ASP A 51 13.05 -8.28 -9.24
C ASP A 51 12.77 -9.67 -9.81
N ARG A 52 12.58 -10.68 -8.93
CA ARG A 52 12.27 -12.07 -9.28
C ARG A 52 13.37 -12.81 -10.05
N THR A 53 14.60 -12.29 -10.03
CA THR A 53 15.74 -12.92 -10.71
C THR A 53 16.66 -13.68 -9.75
N ASP A 54 16.55 -13.39 -8.46
CA ASP A 54 17.41 -13.96 -7.41
C ASP A 54 17.01 -15.39 -6.97
N GLU A 55 17.89 -16.02 -6.20
CA GLU A 55 17.67 -17.37 -5.67
C GLU A 55 16.52 -17.43 -4.66
N ALA A 56 16.31 -16.36 -3.88
CA ALA A 56 15.23 -16.33 -2.90
C ALA A 56 13.85 -16.39 -3.59
N TYR A 57 13.69 -15.77 -4.76
CA TYR A 57 12.49 -15.91 -5.58
C TYR A 57 12.24 -17.37 -5.99
N ARG A 58 13.27 -18.06 -6.49
CA ARG A 58 13.16 -19.46 -6.92
C ARG A 58 12.79 -20.38 -5.76
N ILE A 59 13.34 -20.11 -4.58
CA ILE A 59 12.98 -20.81 -3.34
C ILE A 59 11.52 -20.51 -2.98
N ALA A 60 11.10 -19.24 -2.97
CA ALA A 60 9.72 -18.83 -2.68
C ALA A 60 8.72 -19.55 -3.59
N GLU A 61 8.97 -19.51 -4.91
CA GLU A 61 8.12 -20.12 -5.93
C GLU A 61 8.03 -21.64 -5.75
N LYS A 62 9.16 -22.32 -5.63
CA LYS A 62 9.22 -23.77 -5.45
C LYS A 62 8.50 -24.21 -4.17
N VAL A 63 8.77 -23.54 -3.04
CA VAL A 63 8.21 -23.92 -1.75
C VAL A 63 6.71 -23.60 -1.69
N ALA A 64 6.29 -22.43 -2.18
CA ALA A 64 4.88 -22.07 -2.25
C ALA A 64 4.09 -23.10 -3.07
N ALA A 65 4.58 -23.45 -4.27
CA ALA A 65 3.96 -24.46 -5.11
C ALA A 65 3.89 -25.84 -4.44
N ARG A 66 4.95 -26.25 -3.74
CA ARG A 66 5.01 -27.55 -3.05
C ARG A 66 3.92 -27.73 -1.99
N TYR A 67 3.57 -26.66 -1.28
CA TYR A 67 2.61 -26.70 -0.17
C TYR A 67 1.27 -26.02 -0.50
N GLY A 68 1.00 -25.74 -1.78
CA GLY A 68 -0.26 -25.13 -2.21
C GLY A 68 -0.49 -23.71 -1.70
N ALA A 69 0.56 -23.00 -1.30
CA ALA A 69 0.46 -21.61 -0.88
C ALA A 69 0.42 -20.67 -2.09
N THR A 70 -0.33 -19.58 -1.98
CA THR A 70 -0.33 -18.55 -3.02
C THR A 70 0.96 -17.74 -2.96
N LEU A 71 1.69 -17.61 -4.08
CA LEU A 71 2.81 -16.66 -4.17
C LEU A 71 2.32 -15.32 -4.72
N THR A 72 2.59 -14.26 -3.95
CA THR A 72 2.39 -12.87 -4.39
C THR A 72 3.73 -12.15 -4.46
N THR A 73 3.86 -11.22 -5.40
CA THR A 73 5.10 -10.52 -5.65
C THR A 73 4.89 -9.02 -5.73
N ALA A 74 5.85 -8.27 -5.23
CA ALA A 74 5.89 -6.81 -5.32
C ALA A 74 7.30 -6.34 -5.67
N GLU A 75 7.40 -5.14 -6.25
CA GLU A 75 8.68 -4.46 -6.43
C GLU A 75 9.12 -3.77 -5.14
N VAL A 76 10.43 -3.58 -4.98
CA VAL A 76 10.97 -2.76 -3.88
C VAL A 76 10.64 -1.30 -4.15
N LEU A 77 9.90 -0.67 -3.24
CA LEU A 77 9.57 0.76 -3.33
C LEU A 77 10.66 1.63 -2.67
N PRO A 78 10.89 2.87 -3.15
CA PRO A 78 11.95 3.76 -2.66
C PRO A 78 11.54 4.50 -1.37
N PHE A 79 11.12 3.77 -0.34
CA PHE A 79 10.76 4.32 0.98
C PHE A 79 11.54 3.66 2.11
N GLY A 80 11.80 4.40 3.18
CA GLY A 80 12.65 3.95 4.28
C GLY A 80 14.00 3.42 3.77
N ARG A 81 14.37 2.21 4.18
CA ARG A 81 15.58 1.52 3.72
C ARG A 81 15.57 1.19 2.22
N GLY A 82 14.39 1.05 1.61
CA GLY A 82 14.23 0.80 0.17
C GLY A 82 14.77 1.90 -0.72
N ARG A 83 14.92 3.13 -0.21
CA ARG A 83 15.56 4.26 -0.93
C ARG A 83 16.96 3.93 -1.44
N GLN A 84 17.71 3.13 -0.71
CA GLN A 84 19.09 2.76 -1.08
C GLN A 84 19.13 1.76 -2.25
N ILE A 85 17.99 1.18 -2.62
CA ILE A 85 17.89 0.08 -3.58
C ILE A 85 17.10 0.51 -4.82
N ALA A 86 15.97 1.18 -4.62
CA ALA A 86 14.96 1.39 -5.66
C ALA A 86 14.91 2.81 -6.23
N THR A 87 15.65 3.77 -5.66
CA THR A 87 15.64 5.15 -6.18
C THR A 87 16.25 5.19 -7.57
N ARG A 88 15.51 5.71 -8.54
CA ARG A 88 15.94 5.91 -9.93
C ARG A 88 16.20 7.39 -10.17
N ARG A 89 17.31 7.72 -10.83
CA ARG A 89 17.59 9.10 -11.24
C ARG A 89 16.80 9.42 -12.50
N SER A 90 16.23 10.62 -12.56
CA SER A 90 15.55 11.17 -13.75
C SER A 90 14.36 10.32 -14.21
N VAL A 91 13.33 10.23 -13.34
CA VAL A 91 12.06 9.60 -13.69
C VAL A 91 11.10 10.61 -14.30
N ASP A 92 10.46 10.23 -15.40
CA ASP A 92 9.36 10.99 -16.01
C ASP A 92 8.02 10.55 -15.40
N VAL A 93 7.17 11.52 -15.01
CA VAL A 93 5.79 11.29 -14.55
C VAL A 93 5.00 10.47 -15.57
N GLY A 94 5.27 10.64 -16.88
CA GLY A 94 4.65 9.87 -17.94
C GLY A 94 4.85 8.35 -17.80
N THR A 95 5.92 7.91 -17.13
CA THR A 95 6.22 6.47 -16.90
C THR A 95 5.52 5.87 -15.70
N VAL A 96 4.93 6.70 -14.83
CA VAL A 96 4.11 6.20 -13.73
C VAL A 96 2.91 5.44 -14.34
N PRO A 97 2.29 4.44 -13.69
CA PRO A 97 1.01 3.88 -14.14
C PRO A 97 -0.18 4.82 -13.93
N ASP A 98 -1.19 4.76 -14.81
CA ASP A 98 -2.44 5.54 -14.70
C ASP A 98 -3.58 4.70 -14.09
N ASP A 99 -3.30 4.12 -12.92
CA ASP A 99 -4.18 3.15 -12.28
C ASP A 99 -4.62 3.59 -10.88
N PRO A 100 -5.86 3.21 -10.46
CA PRO A 100 -6.33 3.43 -9.10
C PRO A 100 -5.48 2.71 -8.06
N CYS A 101 -5.38 3.29 -6.86
CA CYS A 101 -4.68 2.66 -5.74
C CYS A 101 -5.69 2.04 -4.76
N GLY A 102 -5.85 0.73 -4.79
CA GLY A 102 -6.79 0.00 -3.92
C GLY A 102 -6.44 -0.01 -2.43
N VAL A 103 -5.30 0.58 -2.03
CA VAL A 103 -4.79 0.54 -0.65
C VAL A 103 -4.78 1.89 0.08
N VAL A 104 -4.95 3.02 -0.62
CA VAL A 104 -4.79 4.39 -0.05
C VAL A 104 -5.88 4.81 0.94
N VAL A 105 -6.89 3.96 1.12
CA VAL A 105 -7.98 4.11 2.09
C VAL A 105 -8.06 2.93 3.07
N ARG A 106 -6.96 2.17 3.20
CA ARG A 106 -6.83 1.05 4.14
C ARG A 106 -5.98 1.53 5.32
N PRO A 107 -6.60 1.87 6.46
CA PRO A 107 -5.87 2.50 7.54
C PRO A 107 -4.83 1.57 8.15
N VAL A 108 -3.71 2.16 8.59
CA VAL A 108 -2.64 1.46 9.30
C VAL A 108 -2.40 2.19 10.61
N LEU A 109 -2.63 1.50 11.73
CA LEU A 109 -2.22 1.94 13.06
C LEU A 109 -0.90 1.27 13.42
N THR A 110 0.13 2.05 13.72
CA THR A 110 1.43 1.52 14.13
C THR A 110 1.48 1.24 15.63
N PRO A 111 2.43 0.40 16.11
CA PRO A 111 2.66 0.22 17.54
C PRO A 111 3.02 1.52 18.28
N GLU A 112 3.53 2.52 17.55
CA GLU A 112 3.85 3.85 18.09
C GLU A 112 2.61 4.76 18.22
N GLY A 113 1.42 4.29 17.83
CA GLY A 113 0.18 5.07 17.89
C GLY A 113 0.00 6.02 16.70
N GLU A 114 0.74 5.85 15.60
CA GLU A 114 0.57 6.66 14.40
C GLU A 114 -0.49 6.04 13.48
N LEU A 115 -1.37 6.87 12.93
CA LEU A 115 -2.43 6.44 12.02
C LEU A 115 -2.17 6.96 10.59
N PHE A 116 -2.20 6.07 9.61
CA PHE A 116 -1.99 6.36 8.19
C PHE A 116 -3.14 5.82 7.35
N THR A 117 -3.33 6.35 6.15
CA THR A 117 -4.39 5.91 5.23
C THR A 117 -3.95 4.85 4.22
N CYS A 118 -2.64 4.58 4.14
CA CYS A 118 -2.04 3.68 3.17
C CYS A 118 -0.98 2.80 3.81
N CYS A 119 -0.64 1.69 3.15
CA CYS A 119 0.48 0.84 3.55
C CYS A 119 1.83 1.55 3.39
N GLY A 120 2.88 0.97 3.99
CA GLY A 120 4.31 1.23 3.75
C GLY A 120 4.72 2.69 3.46
N PRO A 121 4.63 3.16 2.19
CA PRO A 121 4.96 4.53 1.79
C PRO A 121 4.46 5.64 2.72
N ALA A 122 3.26 5.53 3.30
CA ALA A 122 2.73 6.57 4.19
C ALA A 122 3.55 6.73 5.49
N ARG A 123 4.25 5.68 5.95
CA ARG A 123 5.06 5.67 7.20
C ARG A 123 6.29 6.59 7.18
N GLY A 124 6.50 7.38 6.13
CA GLY A 124 7.49 8.46 6.11
C GLY A 124 6.90 9.81 5.73
N ALA A 125 5.57 9.98 5.83
CA ALA A 125 4.83 11.16 5.35
C ALA A 125 5.28 12.45 6.00
N ALA A 126 5.28 13.52 5.21
CA ALA A 126 5.29 14.85 5.78
C ALA A 126 4.13 14.95 6.79
N GLN A 127 4.34 15.70 7.87
CA GLN A 127 3.42 15.74 9.00
C GLN A 127 2.02 16.26 8.61
N ASN A 128 1.97 17.13 7.60
CA ASN A 128 0.76 17.71 7.03
C ASN A 128 0.22 16.93 5.80
N SER A 129 0.78 15.76 5.50
CA SER A 129 0.32 14.95 4.37
C SER A 129 -1.07 14.37 4.64
N PRO A 130 -2.00 14.38 3.66
CA PRO A 130 -3.29 13.71 3.81
C PRO A 130 -3.19 12.19 4.00
N LEU A 131 -2.00 11.59 3.77
CA LEU A 131 -1.74 10.18 4.05
C LEU A 131 -1.55 9.87 5.54
N ARG A 132 -1.36 10.90 6.38
CA ARG A 132 -1.19 10.79 7.83
C ARG A 132 -2.45 11.36 8.49
N LEU A 133 -3.07 10.56 9.35
CA LEU A 133 -4.23 10.96 10.12
C LEU A 133 -3.76 11.34 11.52
N SER A 134 -3.97 12.60 11.90
CA SER A 134 -3.58 13.09 13.22
C SER A 134 -4.49 12.51 14.29
N ILE A 135 -3.88 11.89 15.29
CA ILE A 135 -4.49 11.46 16.54
C ILE A 135 -3.51 11.76 17.68
N ASP A 136 -4.00 12.29 18.78
CA ASP A 136 -3.29 12.48 20.03
C ASP A 136 -3.68 11.40 21.05
N ALA A 137 -4.86 10.80 20.89
CA ALA A 137 -5.39 9.73 21.75
C ALA A 137 -6.15 8.65 20.96
N THR A 138 -6.33 7.47 21.57
CA THR A 138 -6.93 6.30 20.91
C THR A 138 -8.42 6.45 20.62
N ASP A 139 -9.14 7.26 21.38
CA ASP A 139 -10.56 7.58 21.17
C ASP A 139 -10.81 8.47 19.95
N GLU A 140 -9.78 9.15 19.43
CA GLU A 140 -9.87 10.00 18.24
C GLU A 140 -9.81 9.21 16.92
N VAL A 141 -9.42 7.93 16.96
CA VAL A 141 -9.24 7.08 15.78
C VAL A 141 -10.48 7.10 14.88
N GLY A 142 -11.69 6.98 15.46
CA GLY A 142 -12.93 6.98 14.68
C GLY A 142 -13.17 8.28 13.91
N ALA A 143 -12.89 9.44 14.53
CA ALA A 143 -13.02 10.74 13.90
C ALA A 143 -11.97 10.93 12.80
N ALA A 144 -10.73 10.53 13.07
CA ALA A 144 -9.63 10.60 12.12
C ALA A 144 -9.88 9.73 10.87
N LEU A 145 -10.40 8.51 11.05
CA LEU A 145 -10.82 7.64 9.95
C LEU A 145 -11.96 8.26 9.14
N SER A 146 -12.92 8.92 9.81
CA SER A 146 -14.04 9.61 9.14
C SER A 146 -13.57 10.80 8.30
N ALA A 147 -12.60 11.56 8.81
CA ALA A 147 -11.94 12.63 8.06
C ALA A 147 -11.21 12.09 6.82
N GLY A 148 -10.43 11.01 6.97
CA GLY A 148 -9.77 10.35 5.86
C GLY A 148 -10.76 9.81 4.81
N ALA A 149 -11.85 9.18 5.25
CA ALA A 149 -12.87 8.61 4.37
C ALA A 149 -13.57 9.67 3.50
N THR A 150 -13.61 10.92 3.95
CA THR A 150 -14.26 12.05 3.24
C THR A 150 -13.28 13.00 2.56
N ASN A 151 -11.98 12.74 2.65
CA ASN A 151 -10.95 13.55 2.00
C ASN A 151 -10.97 13.35 0.46
N PRO A 152 -11.13 14.40 -0.35
CA PRO A 152 -11.26 14.28 -1.80
C PRO A 152 -9.98 13.80 -2.49
N ILE A 153 -8.79 14.18 -1.97
CA ILE A 153 -7.49 13.74 -2.49
C ILE A 153 -7.38 12.21 -2.36
N LEU A 154 -7.66 11.66 -1.18
CA LEU A 154 -7.60 10.21 -0.93
C LEU A 154 -8.60 9.44 -1.80
N ASN A 155 -9.82 9.96 -1.93
CA ASN A 155 -10.86 9.33 -2.75
C ASN A 155 -10.53 9.38 -4.26
N LEU A 156 -9.86 10.44 -4.74
CA LEU A 156 -9.38 10.50 -6.12
C LEU A 156 -8.22 9.52 -6.36
N ILE A 157 -7.28 9.37 -5.41
CA ILE A 157 -6.21 8.37 -5.52
C ILE A 157 -6.81 6.95 -5.54
N TYR A 158 -7.81 6.69 -4.70
CA TYR A 158 -8.47 5.38 -4.65
C TYR A 158 -9.22 5.06 -5.94
N SER A 159 -9.93 6.03 -6.52
CA SER A 159 -10.78 5.79 -7.69
C SER A 159 -10.07 5.93 -9.04
N LYS A 160 -9.02 6.76 -9.14
CA LYS A 160 -8.33 7.06 -10.41
C LYS A 160 -6.79 7.09 -10.32
N GLY A 161 -6.22 7.03 -9.12
CA GLY A 161 -4.78 7.02 -8.95
C GLY A 161 -4.14 8.41 -8.83
N PRO A 162 -2.83 8.47 -8.53
CA PRO A 162 -2.12 9.71 -8.27
C PRO A 162 -1.84 10.55 -9.53
N ARG A 163 -1.86 9.97 -10.73
CA ARG A 163 -1.73 10.77 -11.96
C ARG A 163 -2.93 11.69 -12.15
N ALA A 164 -4.12 11.22 -11.81
CA ALA A 164 -5.32 12.06 -11.83
C ALA A 164 -5.21 13.28 -10.89
N LEU A 165 -4.47 13.18 -9.78
CA LEU A 165 -4.15 14.35 -8.96
C LEU A 165 -3.15 15.27 -9.68
N PHE A 166 -2.07 14.70 -10.19
CA PHE A 166 -1.04 15.44 -10.91
C PHE A 166 -1.62 16.27 -12.06
N ASP A 167 -2.58 15.69 -12.80
CA ASP A 167 -3.25 16.32 -13.93
C ASP A 167 -4.23 17.44 -13.56
N ARG A 168 -4.49 17.64 -12.27
CA ARG A 168 -5.29 18.78 -11.75
C ARG A 168 -4.45 19.93 -11.24
N LEU A 169 -3.15 19.69 -11.02
CA LEU A 169 -2.23 20.72 -10.56
C LEU A 169 -1.92 21.72 -11.67
N SER A 170 -1.59 22.94 -11.27
CA SER A 170 -1.09 24.00 -12.13
C SER A 170 0.31 23.64 -12.68
N PRO A 171 0.69 24.17 -13.85
CA PRO A 171 2.00 23.87 -14.44
C PRO A 171 3.21 24.11 -13.51
N PRO A 172 3.27 25.20 -12.72
CA PRO A 172 4.39 25.42 -11.79
C PRO A 172 4.47 24.34 -10.70
N VAL A 173 3.32 23.93 -10.16
CA VAL A 173 3.26 22.90 -9.13
C VAL A 173 3.59 21.52 -9.69
N ARG A 174 3.13 21.19 -10.91
CA ARG A 174 3.53 19.96 -11.62
C ARG A 174 5.03 19.85 -11.82
N GLU A 175 5.69 20.93 -12.24
CA GLU A 175 7.13 20.94 -12.45
C GLU A 175 7.87 20.61 -11.13
N ARG A 176 7.45 21.22 -10.03
CA ARG A 176 8.04 20.99 -8.70
C ARG A 176 7.81 19.57 -8.19
N VAL A 177 6.58 19.05 -8.30
CA VAL A 177 6.23 17.67 -7.93
C VAL A 177 7.05 16.67 -8.74
N SER A 178 7.19 16.89 -10.06
CA SER A 178 7.95 15.98 -10.95
C SER A 178 9.40 15.82 -10.50
N LYS A 179 10.03 16.90 -10.03
CA LYS A 179 11.41 16.90 -9.51
C LYS A 179 11.59 16.09 -8.21
N ARG A 180 10.49 15.71 -7.54
CA ARG A 180 10.50 14.93 -6.29
C ARG A 180 10.27 13.43 -6.48
N LEU A 181 10.04 12.98 -7.71
CA LEU A 181 9.90 11.55 -7.98
C LEU A 181 11.17 10.78 -7.61
N LEU A 182 10.97 9.68 -6.89
CA LEU A 182 12.02 8.74 -6.50
C LEU A 182 12.10 7.54 -7.45
N ASP A 183 10.97 7.14 -8.03
CA ASP A 183 10.87 6.13 -9.08
C ASP A 183 9.58 6.32 -9.90
N GLY A 184 9.33 5.40 -10.84
CA GLY A 184 8.14 5.37 -11.68
C GLY A 184 6.92 4.69 -11.04
N SER A 185 6.88 4.52 -9.72
CA SER A 185 5.74 3.89 -9.06
C SER A 185 4.62 4.91 -8.77
N ILE A 186 3.38 4.43 -8.68
CA ILE A 186 2.25 5.24 -8.19
C ILE A 186 2.54 5.78 -6.78
N CYS A 187 3.25 5.03 -5.95
CA CYS A 187 3.58 5.42 -4.58
C CYS A 187 4.52 6.63 -4.57
N SER A 188 5.52 6.67 -5.46
CA SER A 188 6.43 7.82 -5.57
C SER A 188 5.70 9.08 -6.00
N LEU A 189 4.83 9.02 -7.02
CA LEU A 189 4.05 10.17 -7.44
C LEU A 189 3.06 10.63 -6.36
N CYS A 190 2.35 9.69 -5.74
CA CYS A 190 1.46 9.97 -4.63
C CYS A 190 2.20 10.77 -3.54
N ARG A 191 3.39 10.31 -3.15
CA ARG A 191 4.22 10.95 -2.14
C ARG A 191 4.77 12.30 -2.56
N ALA A 192 5.24 12.42 -3.80
CA ALA A 192 5.71 13.69 -4.33
C ALA A 192 4.63 14.79 -4.29
N ILE A 193 3.36 14.41 -4.49
CA ILE A 193 2.20 15.30 -4.38
C ILE A 193 1.83 15.54 -2.91
N THR A 194 1.57 14.47 -2.15
CA THR A 194 0.97 14.58 -0.82
C THR A 194 1.95 15.06 0.25
N ASP A 195 3.26 15.07 -0.02
CA ASP A 195 4.25 15.72 0.85
C ASP A 195 4.51 17.19 0.45
N ASP A 196 3.90 17.68 -0.63
CA ASP A 196 3.97 19.07 -1.07
C ASP A 196 2.77 19.85 -0.55
N GLY A 197 2.97 20.66 0.49
CA GLY A 197 1.87 21.40 1.13
C GLY A 197 1.13 22.36 0.19
N GLU A 198 1.82 22.97 -0.78
CA GLU A 198 1.19 23.82 -1.80
C GLU A 198 0.37 23.00 -2.80
N ALA A 199 0.86 21.83 -3.22
CA ALA A 199 0.09 20.94 -4.09
C ALA A 199 -1.16 20.40 -3.40
N VAL A 200 -1.06 20.06 -2.11
CA VAL A 200 -2.20 19.65 -1.29
C VAL A 200 -3.23 20.78 -1.18
N ALA A 201 -2.80 21.99 -0.84
CA ALA A 201 -3.69 23.15 -0.74
C ALA A 201 -4.41 23.45 -2.07
N GLU A 202 -3.67 23.43 -3.19
CA GLU A 202 -4.27 23.63 -4.52
C GLU A 202 -5.29 22.53 -4.86
N LEU A 203 -4.98 21.27 -4.54
CA LEU A 203 -5.90 20.15 -4.77
C LEU A 203 -7.15 20.22 -3.90
N ASP A 204 -7.03 20.64 -2.64
CA ASP A 204 -8.19 20.84 -1.77
C ASP A 204 -9.15 21.88 -2.37
N GLU A 205 -8.64 22.99 -2.89
CA GLU A 205 -9.46 24.01 -3.57
C GLU A 205 -10.09 23.48 -4.86
N VAL A 206 -9.30 22.83 -5.72
CA VAL A 206 -9.75 22.34 -7.04
C VAL A 206 -10.78 21.21 -6.89
N LEU A 207 -10.63 20.36 -5.88
CA LEU A 207 -11.47 19.17 -5.71
C LEU A 207 -12.72 19.42 -4.86
N GLU A 208 -12.86 20.56 -4.20
CA GLU A 208 -14.00 20.81 -3.29
C GLU A 208 -15.36 20.61 -3.98
N ARG A 209 -15.48 21.07 -5.24
CA ARG A 209 -16.72 20.90 -6.03
C ARG A 209 -17.03 19.43 -6.36
N ASP A 210 -16.00 18.60 -6.46
CA ASP A 210 -16.11 17.17 -6.76
C ASP A 210 -16.15 16.29 -5.49
N ARG A 211 -16.00 16.87 -4.29
CA ARG A 211 -15.81 16.12 -3.03
C ARG A 211 -16.88 15.04 -2.82
N LEU A 212 -18.16 15.42 -2.86
CA LEU A 212 -19.27 14.49 -2.67
C LEU A 212 -19.30 13.41 -3.75
N ARG A 213 -19.02 13.78 -5.01
CA ARG A 213 -18.97 12.84 -6.14
C ARG A 213 -17.86 11.82 -5.95
N LEU A 214 -16.67 12.24 -5.51
CA LEU A 214 -15.53 11.37 -5.27
C LEU A 214 -15.80 10.41 -4.11
N VAL A 215 -16.38 10.89 -3.01
CA VAL A 215 -16.76 10.05 -1.87
C VAL A 215 -17.79 8.99 -2.28
N ALA A 216 -18.82 9.40 -3.03
CA ALA A 216 -19.86 8.49 -3.52
C ALA A 216 -19.28 7.43 -4.47
N LEU A 217 -18.41 7.83 -5.41
CA LEU A 217 -17.76 6.91 -6.33
C LEU A 217 -16.92 5.87 -5.59
N SER A 218 -16.08 6.30 -4.65
CA SER A 218 -15.28 5.38 -3.84
C SER A 218 -16.13 4.43 -3.02
N ALA A 219 -17.27 4.90 -2.47
CA ALA A 219 -18.19 4.04 -1.73
C ALA A 219 -18.79 2.94 -2.63
N VAL A 220 -19.21 3.28 -3.85
CA VAL A 220 -19.71 2.30 -4.83
C VAL A 220 -18.63 1.30 -5.22
N MET A 221 -17.40 1.77 -5.46
CA MET A 221 -16.27 0.91 -5.82
C MET A 221 -15.93 -0.07 -4.69
N ARG A 222 -15.93 0.37 -3.42
CA ARG A 222 -15.73 -0.51 -2.26
C ARG A 222 -16.82 -1.57 -2.17
N ALA A 223 -18.09 -1.17 -2.24
CA ALA A 223 -19.20 -2.10 -2.19
C ALA A 223 -19.15 -3.16 -3.31
N ALA A 224 -18.75 -2.75 -4.52
CA ALA A 224 -18.57 -3.68 -5.63
C ALA A 224 -17.39 -4.65 -5.41
N GLN A 225 -16.28 -4.19 -4.81
CA GLN A 225 -15.16 -5.05 -4.45
C GLN A 225 -15.54 -6.08 -3.38
N ASP A 226 -16.30 -5.66 -2.36
CA ASP A 226 -16.76 -6.53 -1.28
C ASP A 226 -17.75 -7.60 -1.78
N ASP A 227 -18.66 -7.24 -2.70
CA ASP A 227 -19.56 -8.21 -3.35
C ASP A 227 -18.80 -9.22 -4.20
N LEU A 228 -17.79 -8.78 -4.97
CA LEU A 228 -16.93 -9.70 -5.74
C LEU A 228 -16.13 -10.64 -4.83
N ALA A 229 -15.58 -10.13 -3.72
CA ALA A 229 -14.86 -10.95 -2.75
C ALA A 229 -15.77 -12.00 -2.10
N THR A 230 -17.01 -11.62 -1.76
CA THR A 230 -18.00 -12.52 -1.16
C THR A 230 -18.47 -13.61 -2.12
N ARG A 231 -18.58 -13.31 -3.43
CA ARG A 231 -18.97 -14.31 -4.44
C ARG A 231 -17.84 -15.25 -4.88
N SER A 232 -16.60 -14.85 -4.64
CA SER A 232 -15.40 -15.62 -5.01
C SER A 232 -14.87 -16.49 -3.86
N ALA A 233 -15.43 -16.33 -2.66
CA ALA A 233 -15.16 -17.12 -1.46
C ALA A 233 -16.19 -18.25 -1.32
#